data_AF-A0A1J9QBG8-F1
#
_entry.id   AF-A0A1J9QBG8-F1
#
_cell.length_a   1.000
_cell.length_b   1.000
_cell.length_c   1.000
_cell.angle_alpha   90.00
_cell.angle_beta   90.00
_cell.angle_gamma   90.00
#
_symmetry.space_group_name_H-M   'P 1'
#
loop_
_entity.id
_entity.type
_entity.pdbx_description
1 polymer ?
#
loop_
_entity_poly.entity_id
_entity_poly.type
_entity_poly.pdbx_seq_one_letter_code
_entity_poly.pdbx_strand_id
1 'polypeptide(L)'
;MTTRRGCKIFVDGLNAIHGALVEHSDVHPRNKMIVEGDPERTIWIDFDRAQSFSQELTERQNEWIEFENELMAELAECMEYDFTQGKTDKTLQYSR
;
A
#
# COMPACT_ATOMS: atom_id res chain seq x y z
N MET A 1 12.71 -9.49 -5.10
CA MET A 1 13.36 -9.33 -3.77
C MET A 1 12.91 -7.99 -3.20
N THR A 2 12.03 -8.00 -2.20
CA THR A 2 11.48 -6.78 -1.58
C THR A 2 12.54 -6.18 -0.67
N THR A 3 13.18 -5.08 -1.08
CA THR A 3 14.16 -4.37 -0.26
C THR A 3 13.46 -3.35 0.63
N ARG A 4 14.16 -2.82 1.66
CA ARG A 4 13.71 -1.67 2.48
C ARG A 4 13.23 -0.46 1.64
N ARG A 5 13.71 -0.35 0.40
CA ARG A 5 13.29 0.66 -0.59
C ARG A 5 11.91 0.38 -1.18
N GLY A 6 11.55 -0.89 -1.38
CA GLY A 6 10.22 -1.30 -1.84
C GLY A 6 9.11 -0.80 -0.91
N CYS A 7 9.29 -0.92 0.43
CA CYS A 7 8.33 -0.40 1.40
C CYS A 7 8.04 1.09 1.22
N LYS A 8 9.09 1.90 1.02
CA LYS A 8 8.93 3.35 0.88
C LYS A 8 8.15 3.72 -0.38
N ILE A 9 8.46 3.07 -1.51
CA ILE A 9 7.77 3.32 -2.77
C ILE A 9 6.28 2.90 -2.67
N PHE A 10 5.94 1.89 -1.87
CA PHE A 10 4.55 1.53 -1.61
C PHE A 10 3.81 2.61 -0.84
N VAL A 11 4.39 3.12 0.25
CA VAL A 11 3.78 4.20 1.04
C VAL A 11 3.62 5.46 0.20
N ASP A 12 4.66 5.83 -0.57
CA ASP A 12 4.61 7.00 -1.44
C ASP A 12 3.53 6.86 -2.52
N GLY A 13 3.33 5.65 -3.06
CA GLY A 13 2.25 5.38 -4.02
C GLY A 13 0.85 5.46 -3.41
N LEU A 14 0.63 4.96 -2.18
CA LEU A 14 -0.67 5.10 -1.52
C LEU A 14 -0.96 6.57 -1.18
N ASN A 15 0.04 7.31 -0.69
CA ASN A 15 -0.08 8.75 -0.43
C ASN A 15 -0.47 9.53 -1.70
N ALA A 16 0.03 9.12 -2.87
CA ALA A 16 -0.34 9.72 -4.14
C ALA A 16 -1.82 9.44 -4.51
N ILE A 17 -2.32 8.24 -4.20
CA ILE A 17 -3.73 7.86 -4.40
C ILE A 17 -4.63 8.70 -3.50
N HIS A 18 -4.30 8.78 -2.20
CA HIS A 18 -5.03 9.63 -1.23
C HIS A 18 -4.98 11.11 -1.60
N GLY A 19 -3.81 11.60 -2.04
CA GLY A 19 -3.65 12.99 -2.51
C GLY A 19 -4.47 13.32 -3.75
N ALA A 20 -4.87 12.30 -4.53
CA ALA A 20 -5.80 12.43 -5.64
C ALA A 20 -7.28 12.30 -5.20
N LEU A 21 -7.54 12.28 -3.89
CA LEU A 21 -8.87 12.07 -3.28
C LEU A 21 -9.48 10.73 -3.66
N VAL A 22 -8.64 9.69 -3.74
CA VAL A 22 -9.08 8.32 -3.97
C VAL A 22 -8.74 7.50 -2.73
N GLU A 23 -9.69 6.69 -2.27
CA GLU A 23 -9.47 5.61 -1.31
C GLU A 23 -9.48 4.29 -2.08
N HIS A 24 -8.53 3.39 -1.81
CA HIS A 24 -8.33 2.21 -2.65
C HIS A 24 -9.27 1.06 -2.25
N SER A 25 -9.63 0.95 -0.96
CA SER A 25 -10.48 -0.10 -0.38
C SER A 25 -9.90 -1.54 -0.45
N ASP A 26 -8.72 -1.75 -1.06
CA ASP A 26 -8.07 -3.08 -1.17
C ASP A 26 -6.54 -2.98 -1.23
N VAL A 27 -5.92 -2.44 -0.17
CA VAL A 27 -4.47 -2.15 -0.12
C VAL A 27 -3.55 -3.39 0.04
N HIS A 28 -4.02 -4.57 -0.36
CA HIS A 28 -3.25 -5.81 -0.23
C HIS A 28 -1.95 -5.80 -1.05
N PRO A 29 -0.87 -6.46 -0.59
CA PRO A 29 0.40 -6.54 -1.30
C PRO A 29 0.29 -7.05 -2.74
N ARG A 30 -0.68 -7.94 -3.01
CA ARG A 30 -0.92 -8.52 -4.35
C ARG A 30 -1.36 -7.49 -5.39
N ASN A 31 -1.99 -6.39 -4.94
CA ASN A 31 -2.49 -5.31 -5.79
C ASN A 31 -1.38 -4.28 -6.10
N LYS A 32 -0.12 -4.66 -5.88
CA LYS A 32 1.06 -3.81 -6.06
C LYS A 32 2.12 -4.61 -6.76
N MET A 33 2.76 -3.97 -7.73
CA MET A 33 3.81 -4.59 -8.52
C MET A 33 5.01 -3.65 -8.60
N ILE A 34 6.18 -4.15 -8.22
CA ILE A 34 7.46 -3.49 -8.52
C ILE A 34 7.83 -3.84 -9.95
N VAL A 35 8.16 -2.84 -10.77
CA VAL A 35 8.56 -3.06 -12.16
C VAL A 35 9.93 -3.72 -12.21
N GLU A 36 10.04 -4.84 -12.91
CA GLU A 36 11.31 -5.52 -13.12
C GLU A 36 12.25 -4.64 -13.97
N GLY A 37 13.49 -4.46 -13.50
CA GLY A 37 14.47 -3.56 -14.13
C GLY A 37 14.38 -2.09 -13.69
N ASP A 38 13.28 -1.69 -13.05
CA ASP A 38 13.13 -0.38 -12.41
C ASP A 38 12.50 -0.54 -11.01
N PRO A 39 13.29 -0.94 -10.00
CA PRO A 39 12.80 -1.17 -8.66
C PRO A 39 12.36 0.10 -7.93
N GLU A 40 12.54 1.29 -8.53
CA GLU A 40 12.01 2.56 -8.02
C GLU A 40 10.56 2.82 -8.46
N ARG A 41 10.07 2.03 -9.41
CA ARG A 41 8.72 2.15 -9.94
C ARG A 41 7.81 1.07 -9.40
N THR A 42 6.79 1.50 -8.65
CA THR A 42 5.65 0.67 -8.24
C THR A 42 4.42 1.03 -9.05
N ILE A 43 3.65 0.02 -9.41
CA ILE A 43 2.32 0.17 -9.99
C ILE A 43 1.30 -0.36 -8.98
N TRP A 44 0.33 0.48 -8.64
CA TRP A 44 -0.88 0.06 -7.96
C TRP A 44 -1.91 -0.37 -9.00
N ILE A 45 -2.57 -1.51 -8.76
CA ILE A 45 -3.54 -2.13 -9.66
C ILE A 45 -4.80 -2.50 -8.87
N ASP A 46 -5.86 -2.86 -9.59
CA ASP A 46 -7.13 -3.33 -9.02
C ASP A 46 -7.90 -2.25 -8.22
N PHE A 47 -8.39 -1.24 -8.94
CA PHE A 47 -9.20 -0.14 -8.40
C PHE A 47 -10.71 -0.43 -8.48
N ASP A 48 -11.13 -1.68 -8.58
CA ASP A 48 -12.54 -2.06 -8.74
C ASP A 48 -13.42 -1.68 -7.52
N ARG A 49 -12.80 -1.65 -6.34
CA ARG A 49 -13.40 -1.22 -5.06
C ARG A 49 -13.11 0.22 -4.69
N ALA A 50 -12.23 0.89 -5.43
CA ALA A 50 -11.76 2.21 -5.08
C ALA A 50 -12.88 3.25 -5.15
N GLN A 51 -12.85 4.21 -4.23
CA GLN A 51 -13.80 5.31 -4.16
C GLN A 51 -13.10 6.64 -4.42
N SER A 52 -13.57 7.37 -5.42
CA SER A 52 -13.11 8.74 -5.69
C SER A 52 -14.02 9.75 -5.01
N PHE A 53 -13.43 10.72 -4.32
CA PHE A 53 -14.14 11.81 -3.67
C PHE A 53 -13.99 13.09 -4.49
N SER A 54 -15.08 13.81 -4.70
CA SER A 54 -15.12 15.00 -5.57
C SER A 54 -14.87 16.33 -4.83
N GLN A 55 -14.82 16.31 -3.50
CA GLN A 55 -14.81 17.48 -2.62
C GLN A 55 -13.94 17.21 -1.37
N GLU A 56 -14.03 18.09 -0.38
CA GLU A 56 -13.41 17.89 0.93
C GLU A 56 -13.89 16.57 1.57
N LEU A 57 -12.93 15.86 2.16
CA LEU A 57 -13.16 14.60 2.84
C LEU A 57 -14.00 14.84 4.09
N THR A 58 -15.10 14.10 4.21
CA THR A 58 -15.85 14.02 5.47
C THR A 58 -14.99 13.36 6.55
N GLU A 59 -15.32 13.57 7.83
CA GLU A 59 -14.61 12.95 8.96
C GLU A 59 -14.49 11.42 8.79
N ARG A 60 -15.58 10.77 8.38
CA ARG A 60 -15.58 9.32 8.11
C ARG A 60 -14.68 8.90 6.93
N GLN A 61 -14.54 9.73 5.90
CA GLN A 61 -13.64 9.44 4.78
C GLN A 61 -12.18 9.64 5.18
N ASN A 62 -11.90 10.62 6.05
CA ASN A 62 -10.58 10.75 6.66
C ASN A 62 -10.25 9.54 7.51
N GLU A 63 -11.18 9.03 8.33
CA GLU A 63 -10.98 7.80 9.11
C GLU A 63 -10.62 6.60 8.21
N TRP A 64 -11.24 6.47 7.04
CA TRP A 64 -10.92 5.39 6.10
C TRP A 64 -9.51 5.52 5.52
N ILE A 65 -9.12 6.73 5.13
CA ILE A 65 -7.78 7.04 4.62
C ILE A 65 -6.72 6.81 5.71
N GLU A 66 -6.99 7.25 6.93
CA GLU A 66 -6.12 7.02 8.10
C GLU A 66 -5.98 5.52 8.37
N PHE A 67 -7.07 4.76 8.33
CA PHE A 67 -7.03 3.31 8.49
C PHE A 67 -6.20 2.61 7.40
N GLU A 68 -6.32 3.00 6.13
CA GLU A 68 -5.45 2.48 5.07
C GLU A 68 -3.98 2.80 5.31
N ASN A 69 -3.68 3.98 5.86
CA ASN A 69 -2.32 4.38 6.21
C ASN A 69 -1.75 3.57 7.39
N GLU A 70 -2.56 3.30 8.41
CA GLU A 70 -2.18 2.42 9.52
C GLU A 70 -1.89 0.99 9.04
N LEU A 71 -2.80 0.41 8.24
CA LEU A 71 -2.58 -0.90 7.64
C LEU A 71 -1.30 -0.96 6.81
N MET A 72 -0.99 0.12 6.09
CA MET A 72 0.25 0.20 5.32
C MET A 72 1.50 0.32 6.19
N ALA A 73 1.43 1.01 7.31
CA ALA A 73 2.53 1.09 8.26
C ALA A 73 2.83 -0.30 8.85
N GLU A 74 1.80 -1.03 9.31
CA GLU A 74 1.94 -2.39 9.82
C GLU A 74 2.49 -3.35 8.77
N LEU A 75 2.00 -3.24 7.53
CA LEU A 75 2.48 -4.05 6.43
C LEU A 75 3.94 -3.73 6.09
N ALA A 76 4.34 -2.45 6.13
CA ALA A 76 5.72 -2.04 5.89
C ALA A 76 6.67 -2.63 6.96
N GLU A 77 6.26 -2.67 8.22
CA GLU A 77 7.00 -3.34 9.29
C GLU A 77 7.10 -4.85 9.05
N CYS A 78 6.01 -5.51 8.63
CA CYS A 78 6.01 -6.93 8.28
C CYS A 78 6.95 -7.23 7.11
N MET A 79 6.98 -6.37 6.09
CA MET A 79 7.87 -6.50 4.94
C MET A 79 9.34 -6.30 5.33
N GLU A 80 9.64 -5.34 6.22
CA GLU A 80 10.99 -5.15 6.74
C GLU A 80 11.44 -6.36 7.55
N TYR A 81 10.56 -6.93 8.38
CA TYR A 81 10.83 -8.17 9.11
C TYR A 81 11.12 -9.35 8.16
N ASP A 82 10.24 -9.59 7.19
CA ASP A 82 10.40 -10.68 6.21
C ASP A 82 11.69 -10.53 5.39
N PHE A 83 12.09 -9.29 5.08
CA PHE A 83 13.38 -9.00 4.45
C PHE A 83 14.55 -9.38 5.34
N THR A 84 14.53 -9.01 6.63
CA THR A 84 15.63 -9.35 7.55
C THR A 84 15.77 -10.86 7.77
N GLN A 85 14.66 -11.60 7.76
CA GLN A 85 14.65 -13.05 7.96
C GLN A 85 14.89 -13.85 6.66
N GLY A 86 14.82 -13.20 5.49
CA GLY A 86 14.94 -13.86 4.19
C GLY A 86 13.79 -14.83 3.87
N LYS A 87 12.64 -14.67 4.54
CA LYS A 87 11.45 -15.52 4.41
C LYS A 87 10.20 -14.63 4.40
N THR A 88 9.26 -14.90 3.52
CA THR A 88 7.91 -14.30 3.55
C THR A 88 7.05 -15.08 4.55
N ASP A 89 6.97 -14.62 5.80
CA ASP A 89 6.23 -15.30 6.87
C ASP A 89 5.13 -14.39 7.44
N LYS A 90 5.43 -13.10 7.63
CA LYS A 90 4.49 -12.11 8.17
C LYS A 90 3.59 -11.48 7.11
N THR A 91 4.12 -11.22 5.92
CA THR A 91 3.36 -10.61 4.81
C THR A 91 2.33 -11.56 4.19
N LEU A 92 2.49 -12.88 4.37
CA LEU A 92 1.53 -13.91 3.93
C LEU A 92 0.13 -13.74 4.56
N GLN A 93 0.05 -13.16 5.76
CA GLN A 93 -1.22 -12.95 6.45
C GLN A 93 -2.13 -11.97 5.71
N TYR A 94 -1.52 -11.06 4.94
CA TYR A 94 -2.18 -10.09 4.06
C TYR A 94 -2.31 -10.59 2.62
N SER A 95 -2.11 -11.88 2.36
CA SER A 95 -2.20 -12.47 1.01
C SER A 95 -3.49 -13.24 0.75
N ARG A 96 -4.45 -13.21 1.68
CA ARG A 96 -5.75 -13.91 1.56
C ARG A 96 -6.86 -13.04 0.98
#